data_AF-A0A0G1ME60-F1
#
_entry.id   AF-A0A0G1ME60-F1
#
_cell.length_a   1.000
_cell.length_b   1.000
_cell.length_c   1.000
_cell.angle_alpha   90.00
_cell.angle_beta   90.00
_cell.angle_gamma   90.00
#
_symmetry.space_group_name_H-M   'P 1'
#
loop_
_entity.id
_entity.type
_entity.pdbx_description
1 polymer ?
#
loop_
_entity_poly.entity_id
_entity_poly.type
_entity_poly.pdbx_seq_one_letter_code
_entity_poly.pdbx_strand_id
1 'polypeptide(L)'
;MYFNEKRGRSGSLFQGRFKANHINSNEYLLYASAYVNLNNKVHKCSSEALTKSSWKGYIDAKSDFGFCNKDLTLGQFKNRKDYETFALESLQNMLRRKEFLKEFENSHLEAQPPSGRKRV
;
A
#
# COMPACT_ATOMS: atom_id res chain seq x y z
N MET A 1 -11.98 -8.40 26.51
CA MET A 1 -11.28 -8.77 25.26
C MET A 1 -12.34 -9.24 24.26
N TYR A 2 -13.24 -8.34 23.83
CA TYR A 2 -14.58 -8.70 23.33
C TYR A 2 -14.60 -9.54 22.03
N PHE A 3 -13.80 -9.18 21.02
CA PHE A 3 -13.81 -9.92 19.74
C PHE A 3 -13.28 -11.35 19.89
N ASN A 4 -12.22 -11.52 20.67
CA ASN A 4 -11.58 -12.83 20.88
C ASN A 4 -12.45 -13.74 21.74
N GLU A 5 -13.04 -13.22 22.82
CA GLU A 5 -14.01 -13.94 23.66
C GLU A 5 -15.22 -14.40 22.83
N LYS A 6 -15.81 -13.50 22.04
CA LYS A 6 -16.97 -13.82 21.17
C LYS A 6 -16.66 -14.85 20.08
N ARG A 7 -15.39 -15.01 19.68
CA ARG A 7 -14.96 -15.91 18.59
C ARG A 7 -14.16 -17.12 19.08
N GLY A 8 -14.01 -17.31 20.39
CA GLY A 8 -13.20 -18.40 20.96
C GLY A 8 -11.73 -18.38 20.54
N ARG A 9 -11.15 -17.20 20.30
CA ARG A 9 -9.75 -17.04 19.89
C ARG A 9 -8.87 -16.67 21.09
N SER A 10 -7.65 -17.17 21.10
CA SER A 10 -6.61 -16.81 22.09
C SER A 10 -5.51 -15.98 21.44
N GLY A 11 -4.86 -15.10 22.21
CA GLY A 11 -3.76 -14.25 21.74
C GLY A 11 -4.19 -12.84 21.28
N SER A 12 -3.23 -12.06 20.75
CA SER A 12 -3.49 -10.69 20.28
C SER A 12 -4.23 -10.70 18.94
N LEU A 13 -5.30 -9.90 18.82
CA LEU A 13 -6.01 -9.72 17.55
C LEU A 13 -5.19 -8.92 16.52
N PHE A 14 -4.40 -7.95 16.99
CA PHE A 14 -3.59 -7.07 16.15
C PHE A 14 -2.11 -7.37 16.34
N GLN A 15 -1.35 -7.31 15.25
CA GLN A 15 0.09 -7.51 15.27
C GLN A 15 0.80 -6.18 15.59
N GLY A 16 1.18 -5.97 16.85
CA GLY A 16 1.92 -4.80 17.31
C GLY A 16 1.13 -3.49 17.32
N ARG A 17 1.83 -2.38 17.58
CA ARG A 17 1.25 -1.04 17.62
C ARG A 17 1.04 -0.50 16.20
N PHE A 18 -0.11 0.15 15.98
CA PHE A 18 -0.40 0.84 14.73
C PHE A 18 0.69 1.88 14.41
N LYS A 19 1.09 1.94 13.13
CA LYS A 19 2.07 2.91 12.62
C LYS A 19 1.34 4.09 11.97
N ALA A 20 1.79 5.30 12.22
CA ALA A 20 1.24 6.52 11.64
C ALA A 20 2.37 7.40 11.09
N ASN A 21 2.17 7.94 9.89
CA ASN A 21 3.07 8.92 9.27
C ASN A 21 2.25 10.17 8.92
N HIS A 22 2.80 11.34 9.25
CA HIS A 22 2.14 12.61 8.94
C HIS A 22 2.29 12.94 7.46
N ILE A 23 1.17 13.22 6.79
CA ILE A 23 1.15 13.69 5.40
C ILE A 23 1.35 15.21 5.42
N ASN A 24 2.51 15.67 4.99
CA ASN A 24 2.91 17.08 5.03
C ASN A 24 2.98 17.75 3.65
N SER A 25 2.70 17.01 2.57
CA SER A 25 2.72 17.54 1.21
C SER A 25 1.58 16.95 0.39
N ASN A 26 1.17 17.70 -0.64
CA ASN A 26 0.11 17.28 -1.53
C ASN A 26 0.52 16.08 -2.41
N GLU A 27 1.77 16.07 -2.86
CA GLU A 27 2.35 14.96 -3.62
C GLU A 27 2.29 13.67 -2.81
N TYR A 28 2.60 13.76 -1.50
CA TYR A 28 2.51 12.61 -0.62
C TYR A 28 1.05 12.17 -0.42
N LEU A 29 0.11 13.09 -0.27
CA LEU A 29 -1.33 12.77 -0.19
C LEU A 29 -1.80 11.99 -1.42
N LEU A 30 -1.50 12.49 -2.62
CA LEU A 30 -1.90 11.88 -3.88
C LEU A 30 -1.25 10.49 -4.06
N TYR A 31 0.04 10.39 -3.77
CA TYR A 31 0.77 9.13 -3.83
C TYR A 31 0.24 8.10 -2.82
N ALA A 32 -0.08 8.51 -1.59
CA ALA A 32 -0.68 7.66 -0.58
C ALA A 32 -2.07 7.17 -1.00
N SER A 33 -2.89 8.04 -1.60
CA SER A 33 -4.20 7.67 -2.16
C SER A 33 -4.08 6.58 -3.23
N ALA A 34 -3.13 6.73 -4.17
CA ALA A 34 -2.86 5.72 -5.18
C ALA A 34 -2.38 4.41 -4.55
N TYR A 35 -1.44 4.49 -3.60
CA TYR A 35 -0.89 3.33 -2.90
C TYR A 35 -1.97 2.54 -2.16
N VAL A 36 -2.80 3.18 -1.35
CA VAL A 36 -3.88 2.51 -0.60
C VAL A 36 -4.85 1.80 -1.54
N ASN A 37 -5.21 2.43 -2.66
CA ASN A 37 -6.15 1.84 -3.62
C ASN A 37 -5.56 0.68 -4.43
N LEU A 38 -4.26 0.73 -4.73
CA LEU A 38 -3.57 -0.22 -5.63
C LEU A 38 -2.57 -1.13 -4.91
N ASN A 39 -2.58 -1.18 -3.57
CA ASN A 39 -1.63 -1.93 -2.77
C ASN A 39 -1.60 -3.43 -3.13
N ASN A 40 -2.76 -4.01 -3.45
CA ASN A 40 -2.86 -5.39 -3.91
C ASN A 40 -2.01 -5.65 -5.17
N LYS A 41 -1.94 -4.68 -6.09
CA LYS A 41 -1.11 -4.76 -7.30
C LYS A 41 0.37 -4.59 -6.96
N VAL A 42 0.72 -3.67 -6.05
CA VAL A 42 2.11 -3.49 -5.57
C VAL A 42 2.69 -4.78 -4.96
N HIS A 43 1.85 -5.55 -4.27
CA HIS A 43 2.24 -6.80 -3.63
C HIS A 43 1.95 -8.05 -4.46
N LYS A 44 1.48 -7.91 -5.70
CA LYS A 44 1.19 -9.02 -6.62
C LYS A 44 0.30 -10.09 -5.95
N CYS A 45 -0.72 -9.65 -5.21
CA CYS A 45 -1.63 -10.58 -4.55
C CYS A 45 -2.34 -11.46 -5.60
N SER A 46 -2.30 -12.77 -5.39
CA SER A 46 -2.70 -13.78 -6.38
C SER A 46 -4.22 -13.90 -6.61
N SER A 47 -5.05 -13.35 -5.71
CA SER A 47 -6.50 -13.45 -5.79
C SER A 47 -7.17 -12.09 -5.68
N GLU A 48 -7.81 -11.66 -6.76
CA GLU A 48 -8.68 -10.48 -6.76
C GLU A 48 -9.87 -10.66 -5.81
N ALA A 49 -10.40 -11.88 -5.67
CA ALA A 49 -11.53 -12.18 -4.79
C ALA A 49 -11.21 -11.92 -3.30
N LEU A 50 -9.95 -12.17 -2.90
CA LEU A 50 -9.47 -11.98 -1.54
C LEU A 50 -8.94 -10.57 -1.28
N THR A 51 -8.80 -9.74 -2.32
CA THR A 51 -8.33 -8.36 -2.16
C THR A 51 -9.52 -7.42 -2.13
N LYS A 52 -9.50 -6.49 -1.16
CA LYS A 52 -10.51 -5.46 -1.01
C LYS A 52 -9.82 -4.11 -1.07
N SER A 53 -10.23 -3.28 -2.02
CA SER A 53 -9.80 -1.88 -2.10
C SER A 53 -10.95 -1.01 -2.57
N SER A 54 -10.85 0.29 -2.30
CA SER A 54 -11.84 1.29 -2.74
C SER A 54 -11.65 1.72 -4.19
N TRP A 55 -10.68 1.12 -4.92
CA TRP A 55 -10.25 1.54 -6.25
C TRP A 55 -11.41 1.79 -7.22
N LYS A 56 -12.37 0.85 -7.29
CA LYS A 56 -13.53 0.99 -8.20
C LYS A 56 -14.33 2.26 -7.91
N GLY A 57 -14.57 2.59 -6.64
CA GLY A 57 -15.29 3.80 -6.26
C GLY A 57 -14.50 5.10 -6.49
N TYR A 58 -13.19 5.04 -6.76
CA TYR A 58 -12.39 6.20 -7.16
C TYR A 58 -12.48 6.44 -8.67
N ILE A 59 -12.41 5.38 -9.49
CA ILE A 59 -12.41 5.49 -10.96
C ILE A 59 -13.82 5.53 -11.56
N ASP A 60 -14.81 4.95 -10.88
CA ASP A 60 -16.20 4.87 -11.34
C ASP A 60 -17.14 5.34 -10.24
N ALA A 61 -17.93 6.38 -10.54
CA ALA A 61 -18.90 6.95 -9.61
C ALA A 61 -20.05 5.98 -9.29
N LYS A 62 -20.39 5.06 -10.21
CA LYS A 62 -21.47 4.09 -9.99
C LYS A 62 -21.09 3.00 -8.98
N SER A 63 -19.78 2.76 -8.87
CA SER A 63 -19.19 1.81 -7.93
C SER A 63 -18.86 2.45 -6.57
N ASP A 64 -19.30 3.69 -6.34
CA ASP A 64 -19.05 4.41 -5.10
C ASP A 64 -20.04 4.04 -4.00
N PHE A 65 -19.53 3.61 -2.85
CA PHE A 65 -20.33 3.29 -1.67
C PHE A 65 -20.61 4.51 -0.78
N GLY A 66 -20.03 5.68 -1.06
CA GLY A 66 -20.31 6.92 -0.33
C GLY A 66 -19.76 6.99 1.11
N PHE A 67 -18.98 6.02 1.56
CA PHE A 67 -18.42 6.00 2.92
C PHE A 67 -17.28 6.99 3.15
N CYS A 68 -16.55 7.38 2.09
CA CYS A 68 -15.37 8.23 2.19
C CYS A 68 -15.58 9.53 1.43
N ASN A 69 -15.22 10.67 2.06
CA ASN A 69 -15.02 11.91 1.31
C ASN A 69 -13.73 11.79 0.49
N LYS A 70 -13.83 12.06 -0.81
CA LYS A 70 -12.71 11.94 -1.77
C LYS A 70 -12.33 13.28 -2.38
N ASP A 71 -12.95 14.38 -1.95
CA ASP A 71 -12.78 15.70 -2.57
C ASP A 71 -11.33 16.18 -2.42
N LEU A 72 -10.70 15.86 -1.28
CA LEU A 72 -9.29 16.16 -1.03
C LEU A 72 -8.33 15.52 -2.05
N THR A 73 -8.73 14.44 -2.72
CA THR A 73 -7.89 13.76 -3.72
C THR A 73 -8.46 13.92 -5.12
N LEU A 74 -9.68 13.44 -5.37
CA LEU A 74 -10.33 13.49 -6.68
C LEU A 74 -10.63 14.93 -7.13
N GLY A 75 -10.89 15.85 -6.20
CA GLY A 75 -11.16 17.26 -6.52
C GLY A 75 -9.96 18.00 -7.12
N GLN A 76 -8.77 17.41 -7.07
CA GLN A 76 -7.55 17.97 -7.67
C GLN A 76 -7.38 17.60 -9.15
N PHE A 77 -8.23 16.71 -9.67
CA PHE A 77 -8.18 16.24 -11.05
C PHE A 77 -9.39 16.76 -11.82
N LYS A 78 -9.25 16.97 -13.13
CA LYS A 78 -10.37 17.45 -13.96
C LYS A 78 -11.50 16.42 -14.01
N ASN A 79 -11.14 15.14 -13.94
CA ASN A 79 -12.07 14.03 -14.00
C ASN A 79 -11.43 12.78 -13.36
N ARG A 80 -12.23 11.73 -13.15
CA ARG A 80 -11.78 10.46 -12.55
C ARG A 80 -10.79 9.70 -13.44
N LYS A 81 -10.82 9.92 -14.75
CA LYS A 81 -9.89 9.29 -15.68
C LYS A 81 -8.47 9.83 -15.53
N ASP A 82 -8.34 11.13 -15.30
CA ASP A 82 -7.04 11.77 -15.00
C ASP A 82 -6.44 11.21 -13.71
N TYR A 83 -7.27 11.05 -12.65
CA TYR A 83 -6.84 10.36 -11.43
C TYR A 83 -6.44 8.90 -11.69
N GLU A 84 -7.21 8.18 -12.50
CA GLU A 84 -6.90 6.79 -12.85
C GLU A 84 -5.52 6.69 -13.51
N THR A 85 -5.24 7.54 -14.49
CA THR A 85 -3.94 7.61 -15.17
C THR A 85 -2.82 7.90 -14.18
N PHE A 86 -2.96 8.94 -13.36
CA PHE A 86 -1.99 9.29 -12.32
C PHE A 86 -1.71 8.13 -11.35
N ALA A 87 -2.76 7.44 -10.89
CA ALA A 87 -2.62 6.34 -9.95
C ALA A 87 -1.92 5.12 -10.58
N LEU A 88 -2.19 4.83 -11.85
CA LEU A 88 -1.52 3.76 -12.60
C LEU A 88 -0.05 4.08 -12.89
N GLU A 89 0.28 5.33 -13.22
CA GLU A 89 1.67 5.79 -13.34
C GLU A 89 2.41 5.70 -12.00
N SER A 90 1.76 6.13 -10.92
CA SER A 90 2.29 6.01 -9.56
C SER A 90 2.56 4.55 -9.18
N LEU A 91 1.70 3.61 -9.59
CA LEU A 91 1.90 2.18 -9.40
C LEU A 91 3.16 1.68 -10.12
N GLN A 92 3.41 2.12 -11.36
CA GLN A 92 4.65 1.75 -12.08
C GLN A 92 5.89 2.24 -11.34
N ASN A 93 5.85 3.48 -10.82
CA ASN A 93 6.93 4.03 -10.01
C ASN A 93 7.14 3.25 -8.71
N MET A 94 6.06 2.83 -8.04
CA MET A 94 6.12 1.98 -6.83
C MET A 94 6.80 0.64 -7.12
N LEU A 95 6.41 -0.02 -8.22
CA LEU A 95 6.97 -1.31 -8.62
C LEU A 95 8.47 -1.17 -8.94
N ARG A 96 8.85 -0.17 -9.74
CA ARG A 96 10.25 0.12 -10.06
C ARG A 96 11.07 0.41 -8.80
N ARG A 97 10.55 1.25 -7.89
CA ARG A 97 11.25 1.56 -6.64
C ARG A 97 11.46 0.32 -5.78
N LYS A 98 10.48 -0.57 -5.72
CA LYS A 98 10.57 -1.83 -4.97
C LYS A 98 11.61 -2.78 -5.57
N GLU A 99 11.67 -2.88 -6.89
CA GLU A 99 12.69 -3.67 -7.60
C GLU A 99 14.09 -3.11 -7.37
N PHE A 100 14.28 -1.80 -7.56
CA PHE A 100 15.53 -1.11 -7.29
C PHE A 100 16.03 -1.31 -5.84
N LEU A 101 15.14 -1.18 -4.85
CA LEU A 101 15.51 -1.41 -3.45
C LEU A 101 15.95 -2.84 -3.19
N LYS A 102 15.29 -3.82 -3.82
CA LYS A 102 15.67 -5.24 -3.71
C LYS A 102 17.03 -5.51 -4.34
N GLU A 103 17.31 -4.94 -5.51
CA GLU A 103 18.62 -5.03 -6.18
C GLU A 103 19.71 -4.38 -5.32
N PHE A 104 19.44 -3.20 -4.78
CA PHE A 104 20.37 -2.48 -3.91
C PHE A 104 20.71 -3.29 -2.65
N GLU A 105 19.70 -3.83 -1.96
CA GLU A 105 19.91 -4.69 -0.78
C GLU A 105 20.75 -5.92 -1.13
N ASN A 106 20.47 -6.59 -2.25
CA ASN A 106 21.23 -7.75 -2.70
C ASN A 106 22.70 -7.40 -2.98
N SER A 107 22.96 -6.28 -3.67
CA SER A 107 24.33 -5.82 -3.95
C SER A 107 25.12 -5.50 -2.69
N HIS A 108 24.45 -4.99 -1.65
CA HIS A 108 25.08 -4.64 -0.38
C HIS A 108 25.43 -5.89 0.45
N LEU A 109 24.65 -6.97 0.30
CA LEU A 109 24.94 -8.27 0.91
C LEU A 109 26.13 -8.96 0.24
N GLU A 110 26.29 -8.83 -1.08
CA GLU A 110 27.43 -9.39 -1.83
C GLU A 110 28.75 -8.64 -1.58
N ALA A 111 28.67 -7.34 -1.29
CA ALA A 111 29.83 -6.49 -1.02
C ALA A 111 30.37 -6.61 0.42
N GLN A 112 29.62 -7.22 1.35
CA GLN A 112 30.12 -7.47 2.71
C GLN A 112 31.04 -8.70 2.70
N PRO A 113 32.28 -8.59 3.23
CA PRO A 113 33.16 -9.75 3.33
C PRO A 113 32.46 -10.84 4.16
N PRO A 114 32.65 -12.14 3.85
CA PRO A 114 32.03 -13.21 4.61
C PRO A 114 32.42 -13.04 6.08
N SER A 115 31.44 -12.75 6.92
CA SER A 115 31.59 -12.73 8.37
C SER A 115 31.99 -14.14 8.81
N GLY A 116 33.29 -14.37 8.92
CA GLY A 116 33.88 -15.58 9.45
C GLY A 116 33.48 -15.75 10.91
N ARG A 117 32.35 -16.40 11.15
CA ARG A 117 32.05 -17.00 12.44
C ARG A 117 33.01 -18.18 12.62
N LYS A 118 34.17 -17.93 13.22
CA LYS A 118 34.93 -18.99 13.89
C LYS A 118 34.00 -19.59 14.94
N ARG A 119 33.61 -20.85 14.74
CA ARG A 119 33.10 -21.68 15.83
C ARG A 119 34.22 -21.77 16.85
N VAL A 120 33.91 -21.38 18.09
CA VAL A 120 34.63 -21.80 19.29
C VAL A 120 33.60 -22.51 20.15
#